data_AF-A0A818DQ54-F1
#
_entry.id   AF-A0A818DQ54-F1
#
_cell.length_a   1.000
_cell.length_b   1.000
_cell.length_c   1.000
_cell.angle_alpha   90.00
_cell.angle_beta   90.00
_cell.angle_gamma   90.00
#
_symmetry.space_group_name_H-M   'P 1'
#
loop_
_entity.id
_entity.type
_entity.pdbx_description
1 polymer ?
#
loop_
_entity_poly.entity_id
_entity_poly.type
_entity_poly.pdbx_seq_one_letter_code
_entity_poly.pdbx_strand_id
1 'polypeptide(L)'
;MISIQQLFIRRTCLALLIFLLCLITYCYYDSENNYIPINIILNEYYSIEKHLEKIQNCTSEDHFRQRILLTMFHAWSHFTDIHNIQYWVAYETLVGYIQRRGLLPHELDIDVLIGIKVWCPAMPEKLVNMLYGIETFNKTDTTCINGTWAKI
;
A
#
# COMPACT_ATOMS: atom_id res chain seq x y z
N MET A 1 22.48 -57.76 10.68
CA MET A 1 21.01 -57.58 10.63
C MET A 1 20.64 -56.42 11.55
N ILE A 2 20.11 -55.32 11.00
CA ILE A 2 19.64 -54.18 11.81
C ILE A 2 18.29 -54.57 12.39
N SER A 3 18.11 -54.44 13.71
CA SER A 3 16.83 -54.71 14.36
C SER A 3 15.77 -53.72 13.88
N ILE A 4 14.52 -54.16 13.74
CA ILE A 4 13.37 -53.32 13.40
C ILE A 4 13.27 -52.11 14.36
N GLN A 5 13.63 -52.29 15.63
CA GLN A 5 13.68 -51.20 16.60
C GLN A 5 14.72 -50.12 16.25
N GLN A 6 15.90 -50.51 15.77
CA GLN A 6 16.94 -49.56 15.35
C GLN A 6 16.52 -48.79 14.08
N LEU A 7 15.78 -49.43 13.17
CA LEU A 7 15.24 -48.77 11.99
C LEU A 7 14.16 -47.76 12.36
N PHE A 8 13.28 -48.10 13.31
CA PHE A 8 12.25 -47.19 13.82
C PHE A 8 12.86 -45.94 14.47
N ILE A 9 13.82 -46.12 15.39
CA ILE A 9 14.51 -45.02 16.06
C ILE A 9 15.19 -44.08 15.05
N ARG A 10 15.88 -44.62 14.04
CA ARG A 10 16.52 -43.79 13.01
C ARG A 10 15.52 -42.94 12.22
N ARG A 11 14.35 -43.49 11.88
CA ARG A 11 13.31 -42.75 11.16
C ARG A 11 12.70 -41.65 12.04
N THR A 12 12.43 -41.94 13.31
CA THR A 12 11.88 -40.96 14.24
C THR A 12 12.87 -39.83 14.53
N CYS A 13 14.16 -40.13 14.74
CA CYS A 13 15.19 -39.10 14.92
C CYS A 13 15.35 -38.22 13.68
N LEU A 14 15.31 -38.80 12.47
CA LEU A 14 15.39 -38.03 11.24
C LEU A 14 14.17 -37.11 11.07
N ALA A 15 12.96 -37.59 11.36
CA ALA A 15 11.75 -36.77 11.29
C ALA A 15 11.79 -35.60 12.30
N LEU A 16 12.24 -35.85 13.53
CA LEU A 16 12.39 -34.80 14.54
C LEU A 16 13.46 -33.77 14.16
N LEU A 17 14.57 -34.21 13.57
CA LEU A 17 15.62 -33.30 13.07
C LEU A 17 15.09 -32.41 11.94
N ILE A 18 14.35 -32.99 10.98
CA ILE A 18 13.72 -32.22 9.90
C ILE A 18 12.75 -31.20 10.47
N PHE A 19 11.90 -31.60 11.43
CA PHE A 19 10.95 -30.69 12.08
C PHE A 19 11.64 -29.54 12.81
N LEU A 20 12.71 -29.81 13.56
CA LEU A 20 13.52 -28.78 14.22
C LEU A 20 14.17 -27.82 13.23
N LEU A 21 14.71 -28.33 12.12
CA LEU A 21 15.28 -27.50 11.07
C LEU A 21 14.21 -26.60 10.44
N CYS A 22 13.01 -27.13 10.18
CA CYS A 22 11.88 -26.33 9.68
C CYS A 22 11.50 -25.21 10.65
N LEU A 23 11.44 -25.49 11.95
CA LEU A 23 11.15 -24.47 12.97
C LEU A 23 12.24 -23.39 13.02
N ILE A 24 13.52 -23.77 12.98
CA ILE A 24 14.63 -22.81 12.97
C ILE A 24 14.58 -21.94 11.71
N THR A 25 14.33 -22.52 10.52
CA THR A 25 14.19 -21.74 9.30
C THR A 25 12.97 -20.83 9.32
N TYR A 26 11.86 -21.27 9.91
CA TYR A 26 10.68 -20.45 10.08
C TYR A 26 10.95 -19.25 10.99
N CYS A 27 11.54 -19.48 12.17
CA CYS A 27 11.90 -18.40 13.10
C CYS A 27 12.95 -17.45 12.52
N TYR A 28 13.92 -17.96 11.75
CA TYR A 28 14.89 -17.12 11.05
C TYR A 28 14.22 -16.22 10.00
N TYR A 29 13.32 -16.79 9.20
CA TYR A 29 12.59 -16.05 8.17
C TYR A 29 11.59 -15.03 8.75
N ASP A 30 10.97 -15.36 9.89
CA ASP A 30 10.05 -14.46 10.60
C ASP A 30 10.79 -13.29 11.28
N SER A 31 12.03 -13.53 11.74
CA SER A 31 12.86 -12.51 12.39
C SER A 31 13.40 -11.45 11.42
N GLU A 32 13.69 -11.77 10.16
CA GLU A 32 14.19 -10.79 9.18
C GLU A 32 13.08 -9.96 8.51
N ASN A 33 11.82 -10.38 8.59
CA ASN A 33 10.70 -9.68 7.94
C ASN A 33 9.90 -8.72 8.85
N ASN A 34 10.22 -8.61 10.14
CA ASN A 34 9.41 -7.86 11.12
C ASN A 34 10.01 -6.54 11.63
N TYR A 35 11.07 -6.02 11.02
CA TYR A 35 11.51 -4.66 11.26
C TYR A 35 11.53 -3.88 9.96
N ILE A 36 10.45 -3.13 9.68
CA ILE A 36 10.57 -1.99 8.77
C ILE A 36 11.47 -0.99 9.50
N PRO A 37 12.66 -0.68 8.98
CA PRO A 37 13.50 0.35 9.55
C PRO A 37 12.69 1.66 9.54
N ILE A 38 12.62 2.35 10.68
CA ILE A 38 11.96 3.68 10.81
C ILE A 38 12.44 4.65 9.71
N ASN A 39 13.67 4.47 9.23
CA ASN A 39 14.25 5.24 8.14
C ASN A 39 13.54 5.05 6.78
N ILE A 40 12.90 3.90 6.52
CA ILE A 40 12.12 3.67 5.29
C ILE A 40 10.82 4.47 5.36
N ILE A 41 10.11 4.42 6.50
CA ILE A 41 8.87 5.18 6.73
C ILE A 41 9.12 6.69 6.59
N LEU A 42 10.21 7.19 7.16
CA LEU A 42 10.56 8.62 7.07
C LEU A 42 10.93 9.03 5.63
N ASN A 43 11.60 8.17 4.86
CA ASN A 43 11.95 8.46 3.47
C ASN A 43 10.72 8.49 2.55
N GLU A 44 9.76 7.58 2.75
CA GLU A 44 8.50 7.60 2.00
C GLU A 44 7.66 8.82 2.34
N TYR A 45 7.56 9.18 3.63
CA TYR A 45 6.85 10.38 4.06
C TYR A 45 7.46 11.65 3.44
N TYR A 46 8.79 11.77 3.44
CA TYR A 46 9.49 12.89 2.80
C TYR A 46 9.22 12.98 1.29
N SER A 47 9.17 11.83 0.60
CA SER A 47 8.83 11.77 -0.82
C SER A 47 7.39 12.26 -1.07
N ILE A 48 6.44 11.84 -0.24
CA ILE A 48 5.03 12.25 -0.33
C ILE A 48 4.89 13.76 -0.11
N GLU A 49 5.52 14.34 0.92
CA GLU A 49 5.44 15.78 1.18
C GLU A 49 5.93 16.61 0.00
N LYS A 50 7.02 16.20 -0.64
CA LYS A 50 7.55 16.88 -1.83
C LYS A 50 6.60 16.81 -3.04
N HIS A 51 5.76 15.78 -3.14
CA HIS A 51 4.73 15.69 -4.18
C HIS A 51 3.51 16.54 -3.81
N LEU A 52 3.13 16.61 -2.53
CA LEU A 52 2.06 17.49 -2.04
C LEU A 52 2.37 18.97 -2.29
N GLU A 53 3.62 19.40 -2.12
CA GLU A 53 4.05 20.78 -2.42
C GLU A 53 3.81 21.21 -3.87
N LYS A 54 3.76 20.25 -4.80
CA LYS A 54 3.51 20.52 -6.23
C LYS A 54 2.01 20.61 -6.56
N ILE A 55 1.14 20.14 -5.66
CA ILE A 55 -0.30 20.20 -5.86
C ILE A 55 -0.75 21.63 -5.54
N GLN A 56 -1.50 22.23 -6.46
CA GLN A 56 -2.03 23.57 -6.24
C GLN A 56 -3.05 23.56 -5.09
N ASN A 57 -2.74 24.31 -4.03
CA ASN A 57 -3.59 24.49 -2.88
C ASN A 57 -4.59 25.63 -3.13
N CYS A 58 -5.83 25.43 -2.70
CA CYS A 58 -6.82 26.49 -2.73
C CYS A 58 -7.09 27.04 -1.35
N THR A 59 -6.99 26.20 -0.33
CA THR A 59 -7.00 26.64 1.06
C THR A 59 -5.78 26.12 1.81
N SER A 60 -5.42 26.79 2.91
CA SER A 60 -4.40 26.28 3.84
C SER A 60 -4.82 24.97 4.52
N GLU A 61 -6.13 24.71 4.60
CA GLU A 61 -6.69 23.51 5.21
C GLU A 61 -6.55 22.28 4.32
N ASP A 62 -6.55 22.45 2.99
CA ASP A 62 -6.41 21.35 2.02
C ASP A 62 -5.15 20.53 2.31
N HIS A 63 -4.01 21.19 2.49
CA HIS A 63 -2.72 20.52 2.74
C HIS A 63 -2.67 19.83 4.11
N PHE A 64 -3.22 20.47 5.15
CA PHE A 64 -3.29 19.87 6.48
C PHE A 64 -4.15 18.60 6.47
N ARG A 65 -5.31 18.64 5.81
CA ARG A 65 -6.19 17.49 5.67
C ARG A 65 -5.54 16.36 4.87
N GLN A 66 -4.92 16.68 3.75
CA GLN A 66 -4.20 15.70 2.93
C GLN A 66 -3.08 15.01 3.72
N ARG A 67 -2.31 15.76 4.52
CA ARG A 67 -1.29 15.19 5.42
C ARG A 67 -1.88 14.20 6.41
N ILE A 68 -3.01 14.53 7.03
CA ILE A 68 -3.70 13.62 7.97
C ILE A 68 -4.14 12.34 7.25
N LEU A 69 -4.82 12.46 6.11
CA LEU A 69 -5.32 11.32 5.34
C LEU A 69 -4.16 10.40 4.91
N LEU A 70 -3.07 10.96 4.37
CA LEU A 70 -1.90 10.19 3.96
C LEU A 70 -1.18 9.54 5.15
N THR A 71 -1.12 10.21 6.30
CA THR A 71 -0.57 9.62 7.53
C THR A 71 -1.40 8.43 7.99
N MET A 72 -2.73 8.57 8.00
CA MET A 72 -3.65 7.48 8.35
C MET A 72 -3.56 6.31 7.35
N PHE A 73 -3.51 6.61 6.06
CA PHE A 73 -3.41 5.58 5.02
C PHE A 73 -2.07 4.85 5.04
N HIS A 74 -0.97 5.53 5.35
CA HIS A 74 0.32 4.88 5.57
C HIS A 74 0.27 3.95 6.79
N ALA A 75 -0.30 4.39 7.91
CA ALA A 75 -0.48 3.55 9.10
C ALA A 75 -1.35 2.32 8.80
N TRP A 76 -2.42 2.50 8.03
CA TRP A 76 -3.29 1.41 7.59
C TRP A 76 -2.59 0.46 6.61
N SER A 77 -1.80 0.98 5.67
CA SER A 77 -1.00 0.17 4.72
C SER A 77 0.02 -0.70 5.45
N HIS A 78 0.68 -0.14 6.46
CA HIS A 78 1.58 -0.91 7.31
C HIS A 78 0.84 -2.02 8.09
N PHE A 79 -0.36 -1.73 8.60
CA PHE A 79 -1.20 -2.72 9.26
C PHE A 79 -1.61 -3.85 8.31
N THR A 80 -2.03 -3.53 7.08
CA THR A 80 -2.43 -4.54 6.09
C THR A 80 -1.24 -5.41 5.66
N ASP A 81 -0.05 -4.83 5.54
CA ASP A 81 1.19 -5.58 5.26
C ASP A 81 1.49 -6.62 6.34
N ILE A 82 1.47 -6.21 7.63
CA ILE A 82 1.71 -7.11 8.77
C ILE A 82 0.72 -8.28 8.78
N HIS A 83 -0.52 -8.03 8.38
CA HIS A 83 -1.58 -9.03 8.40
C HIS A 83 -1.82 -9.73 7.05
N ASN A 84 -0.95 -9.53 6.05
CA ASN A 84 -1.08 -10.07 4.70
C ASN A 84 -2.45 -9.79 4.06
N ILE A 85 -3.01 -8.61 4.34
CA ILE A 85 -4.29 -8.16 3.79
C ILE A 85 -4.00 -7.49 2.44
N GLN A 86 -4.43 -8.12 1.36
CA GLN A 86 -4.36 -7.51 0.03
C GLN A 86 -5.41 -6.43 -0.12
N TYR A 87 -4.99 -5.27 -0.61
CA TYR A 87 -5.84 -4.14 -0.90
C TYR A 87 -5.40 -3.38 -2.14
N TRP A 88 -6.29 -2.51 -2.64
CA TRP A 88 -6.03 -1.62 -3.76
C TRP A 88 -6.62 -0.24 -3.48
N VAL A 89 -5.89 0.81 -3.83
CA VAL A 89 -6.43 2.17 -3.88
C VAL A 89 -7.52 2.22 -4.96
N ALA A 90 -8.65 2.85 -4.66
CA ALA A 90 -9.82 2.86 -5.53
C ALA A 90 -10.39 4.27 -5.75
N TYR A 91 -11.36 4.35 -6.66
CA TYR A 91 -12.18 5.54 -6.93
C TYR A 91 -11.36 6.84 -7.07
N GLU A 92 -11.79 7.91 -6.37
CA GLU A 92 -11.20 9.25 -6.46
C GLU A 92 -9.77 9.27 -5.91
N THR A 93 -9.47 8.46 -4.90
CA THR A 93 -8.12 8.31 -4.37
C THR A 93 -7.16 7.75 -5.43
N LEU A 94 -7.61 6.78 -6.24
CA LEU A 94 -6.80 6.23 -7.34
C LEU A 94 -6.58 7.26 -8.44
N VAL A 95 -7.62 8.04 -8.77
CA VAL A 95 -7.54 9.12 -9.75
C VAL A 95 -6.55 10.19 -9.30
N GLY A 96 -6.62 10.63 -8.04
CA GLY A 96 -5.65 11.53 -7.45
C GLY A 96 -4.23 10.98 -7.55
N TYR A 97 -4.02 9.73 -7.15
CA TYR A 97 -2.69 9.12 -7.18
C TYR A 97 -2.08 9.12 -8.59
N ILE A 98 -2.86 8.77 -9.61
CA ILE A 98 -2.40 8.72 -11.00
C ILE A 98 -2.13 10.13 -11.55
N GLN A 99 -3.07 11.06 -11.38
CA GLN A 99 -2.98 12.39 -11.99
C GLN A 99 -1.87 13.25 -11.42
N ARG A 100 -1.64 13.17 -10.10
CA ARG A 100 -0.81 14.15 -9.37
C ARG A 100 0.15 13.53 -8.37
N ARG A 101 0.25 12.20 -8.31
CA ARG A 101 1.10 11.47 -7.33
C ARG A 101 0.76 11.84 -5.88
N GLY A 102 -0.53 12.06 -5.59
CA GLY A 102 -1.04 12.47 -4.27
C GLY A 102 -2.57 12.37 -4.20
N LEU A 103 -3.20 13.00 -3.22
CA LEU A 103 -4.67 13.05 -3.12
C LEU A 103 -5.25 14.21 -3.94
N LEU A 104 -6.51 14.09 -4.36
CA LEU A 104 -7.22 15.25 -4.87
C LEU A 104 -7.29 16.34 -3.77
N PRO A 105 -7.30 17.63 -4.12
CA PRO A 105 -7.26 18.73 -3.15
C PRO A 105 -8.49 18.77 -2.25
N HIS A 106 -9.58 18.19 -2.75
CA HIS A 106 -10.86 18.08 -2.08
C HIS A 106 -11.16 16.70 -1.53
N GLU A 107 -10.23 15.77 -1.61
CA GLU A 107 -10.42 14.42 -1.08
C GLU A 107 -10.66 14.49 0.43
N LEU A 108 -11.81 13.98 0.89
CA LEU A 108 -12.20 13.99 2.31
C LEU A 108 -11.89 12.67 3.01
N ASP A 109 -11.63 11.63 2.23
CA ASP A 109 -11.47 10.25 2.62
C ASP A 109 -10.41 9.55 1.75
N ILE A 110 -10.12 8.29 2.04
CA ILE A 110 -9.26 7.45 1.21
C ILE A 110 -9.99 6.15 0.94
N ASP A 111 -10.20 5.87 -0.34
CA ASP A 111 -10.90 4.69 -0.81
C ASP A 111 -9.94 3.53 -1.06
N VAL A 112 -10.24 2.42 -0.41
CA VAL A 112 -9.54 1.15 -0.60
C VAL A 112 -10.50 0.00 -0.79
N LEU A 113 -10.19 -0.89 -1.71
CA LEU A 113 -10.84 -2.18 -1.87
C LEU A 113 -10.02 -3.24 -1.12
N ILE A 114 -10.67 -4.06 -0.31
CA ILE A 114 -10.06 -5.13 0.48
C ILE A 114 -10.59 -6.48 -0.02
N GLY A 115 -9.73 -7.41 -0.45
CA GLY A 115 -10.12 -8.80 -0.70
C GLY A 115 -9.87 -9.42 -2.10
N ILE A 116 -9.86 -10.76 -2.10
CA ILE A 116 -9.70 -11.76 -3.19
C ILE A 116 -8.87 -11.29 -4.39
N LYS A 117 -7.53 -11.33 -4.27
CA LYS A 117 -6.57 -11.47 -5.38
C LYS A 117 -7.05 -10.88 -6.71
N VAL A 118 -7.46 -9.62 -6.73
CA VAL A 118 -7.78 -8.93 -7.98
C VAL A 118 -6.46 -8.46 -8.55
N TRP A 119 -6.24 -8.75 -9.83
CA TRP A 119 -5.04 -8.34 -10.53
C TRP A 119 -4.91 -6.81 -10.43
N CYS A 120 -3.76 -6.30 -9.98
CA CYS A 120 -3.42 -4.92 -10.30
C CYS A 120 -3.57 -4.76 -11.81
N PRO A 121 -4.33 -3.78 -12.31
CA PRO A 121 -4.31 -3.50 -13.73
C PRO A 121 -2.86 -3.19 -14.06
N ALA A 122 -2.23 -3.97 -14.93
CA ALA A 122 -0.88 -3.69 -15.41
C ALA A 122 -0.77 -2.31 -16.11
N MET A 123 -1.91 -1.65 -16.33
CA MET A 123 -2.09 -0.35 -16.95
C MET A 123 -3.20 0.43 -16.23
N PRO A 124 -2.95 0.98 -15.02
CA PRO A 124 -3.96 1.71 -14.26
C PRO A 124 -4.49 2.93 -15.03
N GLU A 125 -3.67 3.58 -15.86
CA GLU A 125 -4.09 4.68 -16.74
C GLU A 125 -5.13 4.20 -17.77
N LYS A 126 -4.95 2.99 -18.31
CA LYS A 126 -5.91 2.40 -19.25
C LYS A 126 -7.24 2.06 -18.56
N LEU A 127 -7.20 1.59 -17.31
CA LEU A 127 -8.40 1.32 -16.54
C LEU A 127 -9.18 2.61 -16.24
N VAL A 128 -8.49 3.65 -15.76
CA VAL A 128 -9.12 4.95 -15.51
C VAL A 128 -9.72 5.52 -16.81
N ASN A 129 -8.99 5.43 -17.92
CA ASN A 129 -9.51 5.84 -19.24
C ASN A 129 -10.75 5.04 -19.65
N MET A 130 -10.78 3.73 -19.37
CA MET A 130 -11.90 2.87 -19.70
C MET A 130 -13.15 3.17 -18.87
N LEU A 131 -12.98 3.48 -17.59
CA LEU A 131 -14.09 3.73 -16.65
C LEU A 131 -14.62 5.15 -16.75
N TYR A 132 -13.73 6.12 -16.94
CA TYR A 132 -14.03 7.55 -16.81
C TYR A 132 -13.81 8.36 -18.10
N GLY A 133 -13.38 7.71 -19.19
CA GLY A 133 -13.09 8.38 -20.47
C GLY A 133 -11.70 9.04 -20.52
N ILE A 134 -11.27 9.46 -21.71
CA ILE A 134 -9.94 10.11 -21.87
C ILE A 134 -10.00 11.58 -21.43
N GLU A 135 -11.19 12.15 -21.48
CA GLU A 135 -11.52 13.49 -21.04
C GLU A 135 -11.26 13.71 -19.54
N THR A 136 -11.35 12.68 -18.70
CA THR A 136 -11.13 12.81 -17.25
C THR A 136 -9.67 12.91 -16.85
N PHE A 137 -8.72 12.54 -17.72
CA PHE A 137 -7.30 12.85 -17.47
C PHE A 137 -7.00 14.35 -17.52
N ASN A 138 -7.81 15.11 -18.27
CA ASN A 138 -7.58 16.53 -18.53
C ASN A 138 -8.65 17.43 -17.90
N LYS A 139 -9.69 16.86 -17.30
CA LYS A 139 -10.77 17.60 -16.63
C LYS A 139 -10.76 17.28 -15.15
N THR A 140 -10.33 18.25 -14.37
CA THR A 140 -10.83 18.37 -13.00
C THR A 140 -12.11 19.20 -13.08
N ASP A 141 -13.24 18.70 -12.59
CA ASP A 141 -14.52 19.43 -12.61
C ASP A 141 -14.45 20.77 -11.84
N THR A 142 -13.42 20.93 -11.03
CA THR A 142 -13.02 22.17 -10.39
C THR A 142 -11.53 22.42 -10.61
N THR A 143 -11.15 23.68 -10.78
CA THR A 143 -9.74 24.12 -10.76
C THR A 143 -9.55 25.19 -9.71
N CYS A 144 -8.33 25.30 -9.22
CA CYS A 144 -8.00 26.29 -8.22
C CYS A 144 -7.63 27.61 -8.92
N ILE A 145 -8.45 28.65 -8.70
CA ILE A 145 -8.23 29.98 -9.28
C ILE A 145 -8.16 30.99 -8.13
N ASN A 146 -7.00 31.63 -7.96
CA ASN A 146 -6.78 32.68 -6.95
C ASN A 146 -7.18 32.26 -5.51
N GLY A 147 -6.89 31.01 -5.13
CA GLY A 147 -7.21 30.49 -3.79
C GLY A 147 -8.70 30.17 -3.60
N THR A 148 -9.47 30.01 -4.67
CA THR A 148 -10.86 29.56 -4.60
C THR A 148 -11.11 28.48 -5.66
N TRP A 149 -11.91 27.49 -5.29
CA TRP A 149 -12.32 26.43 -6.19
C TRP A 149 -13.42 26.92 -7.13
N ALA A 150 -13.15 26.87 -8.43
CA ALA A 150 -14.09 27.25 -9.47
C ALA A 150 -14.35 26.04 -10.38
N LYS A 151 -15.60 25.84 -10.81
CA LYS A 151 -15.89 24.89 -11.89
C LYS A 151 -15.28 25.40 -13.19
N ILE A 152 -14.66 24.50 -13.96
CA ILE A 152 -14.15 24.81 -15.31
C ILE A 152 -15.30 24.86 -16.30
#